data_AF-W2F4H8-F1
#
_entry.id   AF-W2F4H8-F1
#
_cell.length_a   1.000
_cell.length_b   1.000
_cell.length_c   1.000
_cell.angle_alpha   90.00
_cell.angle_beta   90.00
_cell.angle_gamma   90.00
#
_symmetry.space_group_name_H-M   'P 1'
#
loop_
_entity.id
_entity.type
_entity.pdbx_description
1 polymer ?
#
loop_
_entity_poly.entity_id
_entity_poly.type
_entity_poly.pdbx_seq_one_letter_code
_entity_poly.pdbx_strand_id
1 'polypeptide(L)'
;MAGLPAFTEVAARSATFASHRFLLNLRISSRLTCTTALLLRRPAAPHVVIAAAALFVAYDVALFCVLRRGVPVPHRLRLAADAADAAGWSAALVSPLAPAALIVAPLAMETALWRGWRALAVPAVSGSATAAALLTLHVRVGGPLAVLPAFALPALGVLGGLLLGRYLQGRVHERLRQAEAERQAAAGRAELAGRHSVAVGADTALDVLTRTWPLLAVPGEPIGFPLAAWRHALAERTADQADYLGTALLRWEQRHNMAHAELRRDVEFAVAREAAPLLISPAQLAALDRALAGLGLRGRVPVSVRTPRPLGHPQVLAVGPHRVELPQDPLSGVPPFDPGPMVIAIGGIGSLTHALREMDGVPLPVAACLTAVALLVSLWAHRQIAARGSAARPRVLAACLAFGALDAVVSTATMTTLRAGGITRQPYLHFLLFAGPTATMYLRDLSWRRRAGALAAAGVVLAVSVALLPVPLSPADALGLLWPLAFTVGASSLRDLLDEENLAFGDVIEREHDRAVAEGFRRGREDVLRLVESSAAQARDRLRRRRDLIDPVFLPEIERRLDHVGRCLAALRSRGPGGGRSPGSRTPPAR
;
A
#
# COMPACT_ATOMS: atom_id res chain seq x y z
N MET A 1 -1.60 -10.40 21.62
CA MET A 1 -1.91 -10.14 20.19
C MET A 1 -1.02 -9.01 19.74
N ALA A 2 -0.07 -9.27 18.85
CA ALA A 2 0.67 -8.17 18.23
C ALA A 2 -0.32 -7.44 17.29
N GLY A 3 -0.50 -6.14 17.49
CA GLY A 3 -1.33 -5.33 16.59
C GLY A 3 -0.60 -5.09 15.26
N LEU A 4 -1.36 -4.76 14.22
CA LEU A 4 -0.77 -4.25 12.97
C LEU A 4 0.09 -3.02 13.29
N PRO A 5 1.20 -2.81 12.54
CA PRO A 5 2.14 -1.72 12.81
C PRO A 5 1.46 -0.35 12.77
N ALA A 6 1.92 0.55 13.64
CA ALA A 6 1.39 1.91 13.69
C ALA A 6 1.73 2.70 12.41
N PHE A 7 0.95 3.73 12.08
CA PHE A 7 1.21 4.61 10.93
C PHE A 7 2.66 5.13 10.88
N THR A 8 3.23 5.44 12.05
CA THR A 8 4.60 5.92 12.23
C THR A 8 5.68 4.88 11.92
N GLU A 9 5.31 3.61 11.71
CA GLU A 9 6.26 2.53 11.41
C GLU A 9 6.24 2.15 9.92
N VAL A 10 5.09 2.29 9.24
CA VAL A 10 4.87 1.77 7.87
C VAL A 10 5.41 2.68 6.77
N ALA A 11 5.43 4.00 6.99
CA ALA A 11 5.84 4.98 5.96
C ALA A 11 6.84 6.04 6.45
N ALA A 12 7.28 5.95 7.71
CA ALA A 12 8.10 7.00 8.31
C ALA A 12 9.52 7.04 7.70
N ARG A 13 10.07 5.92 7.20
CA ARG A 13 11.41 5.93 6.63
C ARG A 13 11.41 6.61 5.27
N SER A 14 10.51 6.27 4.36
CA SER A 14 10.39 6.94 3.06
C SER A 14 10.00 8.41 3.22
N ALA A 15 9.06 8.72 4.12
CA ALA A 15 8.67 10.11 4.35
C ALA A 15 9.81 10.96 4.93
N THR A 16 10.56 10.43 5.89
CA THR A 16 11.73 11.11 6.49
C THR A 16 12.88 11.22 5.50
N PHE A 17 13.19 10.14 4.78
CA PHE A 17 14.25 10.13 3.77
C PHE A 17 13.95 11.11 2.64
N ALA A 18 12.74 11.07 2.09
CA ALA A 18 12.30 12.01 1.07
C ALA A 18 12.43 13.44 1.59
N SER A 19 11.91 13.72 2.79
CA SER A 19 11.97 15.06 3.38
C SER A 19 13.41 15.57 3.52
N HIS A 20 14.35 14.74 4.00
CA HIS A 20 15.76 15.13 4.14
C HIS A 20 16.46 15.35 2.79
N ARG A 21 16.20 14.49 1.78
CA ARG A 21 16.78 14.65 0.45
C ARG A 21 16.20 15.84 -0.30
N PHE A 22 14.89 16.05 -0.25
CA PHE A 22 14.24 17.23 -0.81
C PHE A 22 14.74 18.51 -0.12
N LEU A 23 14.95 18.48 1.20
CA LEU A 23 15.54 19.60 1.93
C LEU A 23 16.91 19.98 1.40
N LEU A 24 17.84 19.01 1.28
CA LEU A 24 19.20 19.30 0.79
C LEU A 24 19.18 19.85 -0.64
N ASN A 25 18.47 19.19 -1.53
CA ASN A 25 18.44 19.54 -2.95
C ASN A 25 17.78 20.91 -3.20
N LEU A 26 16.68 21.20 -2.50
CA LEU A 26 15.99 22.49 -2.65
C LEU A 26 16.85 23.64 -2.13
N ARG A 27 17.50 23.45 -0.97
CA ARG A 27 18.36 24.48 -0.37
C ARG A 27 19.57 24.77 -1.25
N ILE A 28 20.32 23.75 -1.67
CA ILE A 28 21.49 23.93 -2.55
C ILE A 28 21.11 24.67 -3.83
N SER A 29 20.01 24.29 -4.47
CA SER A 29 19.57 24.93 -5.73
C SER A 29 19.14 26.36 -5.53
N SER A 30 18.48 26.64 -4.40
CA SER A 30 18.13 27.99 -3.99
C SER A 30 19.40 28.83 -3.74
N ARG A 31 20.44 28.26 -3.10
CA ARG A 31 21.75 28.93 -2.92
C ARG A 31 22.38 29.29 -4.24
N LEU A 32 22.49 28.33 -5.15
CA LEU A 32 23.14 28.54 -6.45
C LEU A 32 22.41 29.62 -7.25
N THR A 33 21.08 29.62 -7.22
CA THR A 33 20.26 30.63 -7.89
C THR A 33 20.46 32.02 -7.28
N CYS A 34 20.39 32.13 -5.94
CA CYS A 34 20.63 33.41 -5.24
C CYS A 34 22.05 33.95 -5.47
N THR A 35 23.05 33.08 -5.40
CA THR A 35 24.47 33.41 -5.61
C THR A 35 24.68 33.94 -7.03
N THR A 36 24.13 33.25 -8.02
CA THR A 36 24.25 33.68 -9.41
C THR A 36 23.55 35.01 -9.64
N ALA A 37 22.32 35.17 -9.13
CA ALA A 37 21.58 36.43 -9.24
C ALA A 37 22.37 37.61 -8.64
N LEU A 38 23.09 37.40 -7.53
CA LEU A 38 24.01 38.40 -6.98
C LEU A 38 25.20 38.65 -7.91
N LEU A 39 25.88 37.61 -8.39
CA LEU A 39 27.06 37.76 -9.26
C LEU A 39 26.75 38.48 -10.58
N LEU A 40 25.56 38.25 -11.15
CA LEU A 40 25.10 38.94 -12.37
C LEU A 40 24.92 40.44 -12.17
N ARG A 41 24.69 40.90 -10.93
CA ARG A 41 24.64 42.32 -10.58
C ARG A 41 26.03 42.95 -10.40
N ARG A 42 27.11 42.19 -10.64
CA ARG A 42 28.51 42.63 -10.53
C ARG A 42 28.81 43.30 -9.18
N PRO A 43 28.72 42.54 -8.07
CA PRO A 43 28.97 43.08 -6.74
C PRO A 43 30.42 43.53 -6.63
N ALA A 44 30.70 44.53 -5.80
CA ALA A 44 32.05 45.05 -5.59
C ALA A 44 33.04 43.99 -5.07
N ALA A 45 32.54 42.95 -4.37
CA ALA A 45 33.35 41.87 -3.80
C ALA A 45 32.75 40.48 -4.13
N PRO A 46 32.95 39.95 -5.36
CA PRO A 46 32.34 38.68 -5.78
C PRO A 46 32.85 37.46 -4.99
N HIS A 47 34.10 37.51 -4.52
CA HIS A 47 34.69 36.46 -3.69
C HIS A 47 33.98 36.28 -2.34
N VAL A 48 33.46 37.36 -1.75
CA VAL A 48 32.69 37.30 -0.50
C VAL A 48 31.35 36.59 -0.72
N VAL A 49 30.68 36.87 -1.84
CA VAL A 49 29.42 36.22 -2.22
C VAL A 49 29.63 34.72 -2.41
N ILE A 50 30.71 34.32 -3.10
CA ILE A 50 31.06 32.91 -3.32
C ILE A 50 31.41 32.22 -1.99
N ALA A 51 32.20 32.86 -1.13
CA ALA A 51 32.57 32.30 0.17
C ALA A 51 31.35 32.11 1.08
N ALA A 52 30.44 33.09 1.12
CA ALA A 52 29.18 32.98 1.86
C ALA A 52 28.32 31.83 1.33
N ALA A 53 28.15 31.73 0.01
CA ALA A 53 27.41 30.63 -0.62
C ALA A 53 28.01 29.26 -0.27
N ALA A 54 29.33 29.11 -0.34
CA ALA A 54 30.02 27.88 0.01
C ALA A 54 29.83 27.50 1.49
N LEU A 55 29.88 28.48 2.41
CA LEU A 55 29.61 28.26 3.83
C LEU A 55 28.18 27.77 4.08
N PHE A 56 27.20 28.37 3.42
CA PHE A 56 25.79 27.95 3.52
C PHE A 56 25.54 26.56 2.92
N VAL A 57 26.18 26.23 1.79
CA VAL A 57 26.12 24.87 1.22
C VAL A 57 26.76 23.85 2.16
N ALA A 58 27.91 24.18 2.77
CA ALA A 58 28.56 23.32 3.75
C ALA A 58 27.66 23.11 4.99
N TYR A 59 26.97 24.16 5.45
CA TYR A 59 25.95 24.06 6.49
C TYR A 59 24.81 23.12 6.09
N ASP A 60 24.26 23.26 4.88
CA ASP A 60 23.15 22.44 4.39
C ASP A 60 23.55 20.94 4.30
N VAL A 61 24.77 20.65 3.84
CA VAL A 61 25.35 19.30 3.80
C VAL A 61 25.58 18.74 5.21
N ALA A 62 26.13 19.54 6.12
CA ALA A 62 26.34 19.13 7.51
C ALA A 62 25.00 18.83 8.20
N LEU A 63 23.99 19.69 8.03
CA LEU A 63 22.64 19.49 8.55
C LEU A 63 22.02 18.20 7.99
N PHE A 64 22.14 17.96 6.68
CA PHE A 64 21.68 16.71 6.07
C PHE A 64 22.37 15.47 6.67
N CYS A 65 23.68 15.51 6.87
CA CYS A 65 24.43 14.42 7.50
C CYS A 65 23.98 14.16 8.94
N VAL A 66 23.72 15.20 9.72
CA VAL A 66 23.21 15.11 11.10
C VAL A 66 21.80 14.50 11.11
N LEU A 67 20.90 14.99 10.26
CA LEU A 67 19.53 14.49 10.15
C LEU A 67 19.48 13.04 9.65
N ARG A 68 20.35 12.66 8.71
CA ARG A 68 20.47 11.28 8.21
C ARG A 68 20.92 10.29 9.30
N ARG A 69 21.70 10.74 10.29
CA ARG A 69 22.11 9.93 11.45
C ARG A 69 21.01 9.82 12.52
N GLY A 70 19.84 10.42 12.31
CA GLY A 70 18.75 10.42 13.27
C GLY A 70 18.99 11.31 14.50
N VAL A 71 19.98 12.21 14.44
CA VAL A 71 20.27 13.14 15.54
C VAL A 71 19.17 14.22 15.56
N PRO A 72 18.41 14.35 16.67
CA PRO A 72 17.33 15.32 16.74
C PRO A 72 17.91 16.74 16.82
N VAL A 73 17.60 17.57 15.81
CA VAL A 73 17.93 18.99 15.84
C VAL A 73 16.70 19.76 16.31
N PRO A 74 16.80 20.61 17.37
CA PRO A 74 15.66 21.38 17.86
C PRO A 74 15.02 22.22 16.76
N HIS A 75 13.73 22.01 16.54
CA HIS A 75 13.00 22.66 15.46
C HIS A 75 13.02 24.20 15.54
N ARG A 76 13.06 24.76 16.75
CA ARG A 76 13.16 26.21 16.98
C ARG A 76 14.48 26.79 16.47
N LEU A 77 15.59 26.05 16.66
CA LEU A 77 16.90 26.47 16.17
C LEU A 77 16.95 26.44 14.63
N ARG A 78 16.40 25.39 14.02
CA ARG A 78 16.27 25.30 12.55
C ARG A 78 15.42 26.42 11.99
N LEU A 79 14.27 26.73 12.62
CA LEU A 79 13.42 27.83 12.19
C LEU A 79 14.12 29.18 12.29
N ALA A 80 14.83 29.45 13.40
CA ALA A 80 15.58 30.69 13.56
C ALA A 80 16.70 30.82 12.51
N ALA A 81 17.45 29.75 12.29
CA ALA A 81 18.50 29.72 11.27
C ALA A 81 17.93 29.94 9.86
N ASP A 82 16.90 29.20 9.47
CA ASP A 82 16.28 29.28 8.14
C ASP A 82 15.60 30.65 7.90
N ALA A 83 15.00 31.24 8.94
CA ALA A 83 14.41 32.58 8.87
C ALA A 83 15.47 33.68 8.71
N ALA A 84 16.55 33.63 9.51
CA ALA A 84 17.66 34.58 9.40
C ALA A 84 18.34 34.48 8.02
N ASP A 85 18.44 33.26 7.52
CA ASP A 85 19.04 32.96 6.24
C ASP A 85 18.21 33.45 5.05
N ALA A 86 16.91 33.15 5.02
CA ALA A 86 16.01 33.69 4.01
C ALA A 86 15.98 35.23 4.02
N ALA A 87 15.98 35.83 5.22
CA ALA A 87 16.05 37.28 5.38
C ALA A 87 17.38 37.85 4.85
N GLY A 88 18.51 37.21 5.15
CA GLY A 88 19.84 37.63 4.70
C GLY A 88 20.00 37.61 3.18
N TRP A 89 19.56 36.54 2.51
CA TRP A 89 19.59 36.47 1.05
C TRP A 89 18.62 37.46 0.40
N SER A 90 17.42 37.62 0.94
CA SER A 90 16.44 38.59 0.43
C SER A 90 16.95 40.03 0.56
N ALA A 91 17.61 40.33 1.68
CA ALA A 91 18.26 41.61 1.93
C ALA A 91 19.39 41.88 0.93
N ALA A 92 20.29 40.91 0.73
CA ALA A 92 21.40 41.04 -0.22
C ALA A 92 20.92 41.26 -1.66
N LEU A 93 19.79 40.64 -2.04
CA LEU A 93 19.21 40.76 -3.37
C LEU A 93 18.33 42.03 -3.54
N VAL A 94 18.08 42.81 -2.48
CA VAL A 94 17.20 43.99 -2.48
C VAL A 94 15.88 43.71 -3.20
N SER A 95 15.44 42.46 -3.13
CA SER A 95 14.31 41.94 -3.87
C SER A 95 13.90 40.64 -3.21
N PRO A 96 12.60 40.40 -3.02
CA PRO A 96 12.08 39.13 -2.58
C PRO A 96 12.08 38.18 -3.77
N LEU A 97 13.28 37.74 -4.15
CA LEU A 97 13.41 36.72 -5.18
C LEU A 97 12.88 35.40 -4.60
N ALA A 98 11.99 34.75 -5.34
CA ALA A 98 11.39 33.46 -4.97
C ALA A 98 12.39 32.42 -4.42
N PRO A 99 13.62 32.27 -4.98
CA PRO A 99 14.61 31.34 -4.44
C PRO A 99 14.99 31.57 -2.96
N ALA A 100 15.04 32.81 -2.48
CA ALA A 100 15.41 33.08 -1.08
C ALA A 100 14.31 32.61 -0.11
N ALA A 101 13.04 32.83 -0.46
CA ALA A 101 11.90 32.35 0.33
C ALA A 101 11.76 30.82 0.29
N LEU A 102 12.20 30.17 -0.78
CA LEU A 102 12.15 28.72 -0.96
C LEU A 102 13.12 27.94 -0.07
N ILE A 103 14.14 28.61 0.51
CA ILE A 103 15.04 28.01 1.50
C ILE A 103 14.25 27.43 2.70
N VAL A 104 13.14 28.08 3.06
CA VAL A 104 12.33 27.72 4.24
C VAL A 104 11.23 26.70 3.91
N ALA A 105 10.88 26.53 2.64
CA ALA A 105 9.81 25.63 2.21
C ALA A 105 9.96 24.17 2.67
N PRO A 106 11.17 23.55 2.71
CA PRO A 106 11.34 22.18 3.20
C PRO A 106 11.04 22.07 4.69
N LEU A 107 11.46 23.06 5.49
CA LEU A 107 11.15 23.10 6.91
C LEU A 107 9.65 23.23 7.13
N ALA A 108 8.98 24.09 6.37
CA ALA A 108 7.53 24.25 6.42
C ALA A 108 6.79 22.95 6.07
N MET A 109 7.22 22.27 5.01
CA MET A 109 6.66 20.98 4.58
C MET A 109 6.89 19.87 5.61
N GLU A 110 8.10 19.76 6.15
CA GLU A 110 8.43 18.80 7.22
C GLU A 110 7.57 19.06 8.47
N THR A 111 7.47 20.31 8.93
CA THR A 111 6.62 20.65 10.08
C THR A 111 5.16 20.36 9.82
N ALA A 112 4.68 20.58 8.60
CA ALA A 112 3.29 20.30 8.23
C ALA A 112 2.99 18.80 8.22
N LEU A 113 3.93 18.00 7.69
CA LEU A 113 3.84 16.56 7.67
C LEU A 113 3.74 15.98 9.10
N TRP A 114 4.54 16.50 10.04
CA TRP A 114 4.64 15.95 11.39
C TRP A 114 3.77 16.63 12.45
N ARG A 115 3.49 17.93 12.29
CA ARG A 115 2.80 18.77 13.30
C ARG A 115 1.52 19.43 12.77
N GLY A 116 1.13 19.13 11.54
CA GLY A 116 -0.11 19.63 10.94
C GLY A 116 -0.13 21.16 10.84
N TRP A 117 -1.24 21.77 11.24
CA TRP A 117 -1.49 23.21 11.10
C TRP A 117 -0.50 24.09 11.88
N ARG A 118 0.19 23.54 12.90
CA ARG A 118 1.23 24.26 13.65
C ARG A 118 2.39 24.72 12.77
N ALA A 119 2.53 24.14 11.58
CA ALA A 119 3.49 24.56 10.57
C ALA A 119 3.26 25.98 10.03
N LEU A 120 2.07 26.58 10.21
CA LEU A 120 1.80 27.98 9.87
C LEU A 120 2.71 28.97 10.63
N ALA A 121 3.30 28.56 11.75
CA ALA A 121 4.32 29.35 12.42
C ALA A 121 5.58 29.57 11.55
N VAL A 122 5.90 28.65 10.64
CA VAL A 122 7.07 28.74 9.76
C VAL A 122 6.97 29.91 8.77
N PRO A 123 5.94 30.03 7.90
CA PRO A 123 5.76 31.20 7.05
C PRO A 123 5.60 32.49 7.86
N ALA A 124 4.95 32.45 9.03
CA ALA A 124 4.78 33.63 9.87
C ALA A 124 6.12 34.18 10.38
N VAL A 125 6.99 33.33 10.92
CA VAL A 125 8.30 33.75 11.46
C VAL A 125 9.26 34.13 10.32
N SER A 126 9.40 33.28 9.30
CA SER A 126 10.34 33.54 8.20
C SER A 126 9.91 34.72 7.32
N GLY A 127 8.61 34.82 7.02
CA GLY A 127 8.05 35.93 6.28
C GLY A 127 8.20 37.25 7.04
N SER A 128 7.95 37.27 8.36
CA SER A 128 8.14 38.48 9.19
C SER A 128 9.60 38.91 9.28
N ALA A 129 10.53 37.97 9.46
CA ALA A 129 11.97 38.26 9.47
C ALA A 129 12.44 38.84 8.13
N THR A 130 11.98 38.25 7.02
CA THR A 130 12.29 38.73 5.67
C THR A 130 11.67 40.10 5.40
N ALA A 131 10.42 40.31 5.82
CA ALA A 131 9.72 41.57 5.71
C ALA A 131 10.45 42.70 6.44
N ALA A 132 10.87 42.45 7.68
CA ALA A 132 11.62 43.41 8.49
C ALA A 132 12.95 43.77 7.83
N ALA A 133 13.70 42.77 7.33
CA ALA A 133 14.95 42.99 6.62
C ALA A 133 14.74 43.83 5.35
N LEU A 134 13.72 43.53 4.54
CA LEU A 134 13.41 44.30 3.33
C LEU A 134 12.92 45.71 3.64
N LEU A 135 12.13 45.90 4.70
CA LEU A 135 11.64 47.22 5.13
C LEU A 135 12.80 48.15 5.55
N THR A 136 13.75 47.64 6.33
CA THR A 136 14.92 48.44 6.75
C THR A 136 15.80 48.86 5.58
N LEU A 137 15.91 48.03 4.53
CA LEU A 137 16.62 48.36 3.30
C LEU A 137 15.83 49.30 2.40
N HIS A 138 14.51 49.11 2.31
CA HIS A 138 13.62 49.97 1.53
C HIS A 138 13.72 51.43 1.98
N VAL A 139 13.68 51.67 3.29
CA VAL A 139 13.83 53.01 3.90
C VAL A 139 15.17 53.66 3.51
N ARG A 140 16.22 52.87 3.25
CA ARG A 140 17.56 53.37 2.91
C ARG A 140 17.81 53.54 1.41
N VAL A 141 17.20 52.71 0.57
CA VAL A 141 17.59 52.57 -0.85
C VAL A 141 16.47 52.98 -1.80
N GLY A 142 15.20 53.00 -1.36
CA GLY A 142 14.05 53.37 -2.19
C GLY A 142 13.78 52.39 -3.34
N GLY A 143 12.86 51.43 -3.14
CA GLY A 143 12.50 50.45 -4.18
C GLY A 143 11.18 49.72 -3.89
N PRO A 144 10.54 49.00 -4.81
CA PRO A 144 9.26 48.36 -4.55
C PRO A 144 9.33 47.30 -3.43
N LEU A 145 8.42 47.37 -2.45
CA LEU A 145 8.36 46.46 -1.30
C LEU A 145 7.43 45.27 -1.62
N ALA A 146 8.00 44.14 -2.01
CA ALA A 146 7.23 42.98 -2.48
C ALA A 146 7.22 41.81 -1.48
N VAL A 147 6.61 41.96 -0.31
CA VAL A 147 6.79 40.99 0.79
C VAL A 147 6.02 39.66 0.59
N LEU A 148 5.01 39.63 -0.28
CA LEU A 148 4.09 38.51 -0.43
C LEU A 148 4.77 37.14 -0.71
N PRO A 149 5.79 37.02 -1.58
CA PRO A 149 6.47 35.74 -1.83
C PRO A 149 7.15 35.14 -0.58
N ALA A 150 7.59 35.97 0.36
CA ALA A 150 8.23 35.52 1.60
C ALA A 150 7.25 34.78 2.53
N PHE A 151 5.94 35.03 2.39
CA PHE A 151 4.90 34.30 3.09
C PHE A 151 4.32 33.17 2.22
N ALA A 152 4.05 33.45 0.95
CA ALA A 152 3.32 32.55 0.06
C ALA A 152 4.10 31.25 -0.24
N LEU A 153 5.41 31.31 -0.49
CA LEU A 153 6.19 30.13 -0.88
C LEU A 153 6.40 29.15 0.29
N PRO A 154 6.75 29.58 1.51
CA PRO A 154 6.73 28.67 2.66
C PRO A 154 5.32 28.19 3.01
N ALA A 155 4.27 29.00 2.81
CA ALA A 155 2.88 28.57 3.01
C ALA A 155 2.47 27.45 2.02
N LEU A 156 2.97 27.47 0.78
CA LEU A 156 2.81 26.36 -0.16
C LEU A 156 3.54 25.10 0.31
N GLY A 157 4.72 25.25 0.93
CA GLY A 157 5.39 24.15 1.63
C GLY A 157 4.51 23.54 2.73
N VAL A 158 3.86 24.38 3.55
CA VAL A 158 2.89 23.92 4.56
C VAL A 158 1.73 23.16 3.91
N LEU A 159 1.11 23.74 2.87
CA LEU A 159 -0.02 23.13 2.19
C LEU A 159 0.36 21.78 1.56
N GLY A 160 1.51 21.72 0.88
CA GLY A 160 2.05 20.50 0.31
C GLY A 160 2.30 19.42 1.37
N GLY A 161 2.90 19.78 2.51
CA GLY A 161 3.13 18.86 3.62
C GLY A 161 1.84 18.37 4.28
N LEU A 162 0.83 19.24 4.43
CA LEU A 162 -0.49 18.88 4.95
C LEU A 162 -1.23 17.91 4.03
N LEU A 163 -1.25 18.22 2.73
CA LEU A 163 -1.92 17.39 1.73
C LEU A 163 -1.23 16.03 1.59
N LEU A 164 0.10 16.03 1.51
CA LEU A 164 0.88 14.79 1.48
C LEU A 164 0.65 13.99 2.77
N GLY A 165 0.81 14.61 3.94
CA GLY A 165 0.61 13.95 5.23
C GLY A 165 -0.77 13.31 5.36
N ARG A 166 -1.84 14.04 5.04
CA ARG A 166 -3.22 13.52 5.07
C ARG A 166 -3.43 12.39 4.07
N TYR A 167 -2.90 12.53 2.85
CA TYR A 167 -3.01 11.49 1.83
C TYR A 167 -2.29 10.21 2.26
N LEU A 168 -1.03 10.31 2.70
CA LEU A 168 -0.25 9.16 3.13
C LEU A 168 -0.89 8.49 4.36
N GLN A 169 -1.38 9.28 5.33
CA GLN A 169 -2.17 8.77 6.45
C GLN A 169 -3.41 8.02 5.98
N GLY A 170 -4.24 8.64 5.14
CA GLY A 170 -5.46 8.01 4.62
C GLY A 170 -5.17 6.68 3.92
N ARG A 171 -4.11 6.64 3.10
CA ARG A 171 -3.68 5.41 2.40
C ARG A 171 -3.24 4.33 3.37
N VAL A 172 -2.41 4.64 4.35
CA VAL A 172 -1.99 3.63 5.35
C VAL A 172 -3.19 3.11 6.14
N HIS A 173 -4.12 3.98 6.57
CA HIS A 173 -5.34 3.54 7.27
C HIS A 173 -6.23 2.66 6.39
N GLU A 174 -6.38 2.98 5.11
CA GLU A 174 -7.12 2.15 4.16
C GLU A 174 -6.47 0.77 4.00
N ARG A 175 -5.14 0.73 3.83
CA ARG A 175 -4.37 -0.52 3.73
C ARG A 175 -4.51 -1.38 4.99
N LEU A 176 -4.39 -0.78 6.17
CA LEU A 176 -4.55 -1.47 7.45
C LEU A 176 -5.97 -2.02 7.63
N ARG A 177 -7.01 -1.25 7.25
CA ARG A 177 -8.40 -1.70 7.31
C ARG A 177 -8.67 -2.87 6.36
N GLN A 178 -8.16 -2.80 5.13
CA GLN A 178 -8.28 -3.89 4.16
C GLN A 178 -7.57 -5.16 4.65
N ALA A 179 -6.31 -5.01 5.11
CA ALA A 179 -5.55 -6.11 5.67
C ALA A 179 -6.23 -6.75 6.89
N GLU A 180 -6.81 -5.94 7.79
CA GLU A 180 -7.55 -6.44 8.95
C GLU A 180 -8.84 -7.18 8.55
N ALA A 181 -9.60 -6.64 7.60
CA ALA A 181 -10.82 -7.29 7.09
C ALA A 181 -10.49 -8.64 6.42
N GLU A 182 -9.42 -8.68 5.62
CA GLU A 182 -8.93 -9.91 4.99
C GLU A 182 -8.44 -10.92 6.01
N ARG A 183 -7.69 -10.47 7.03
CA ARG A 183 -7.22 -11.31 8.14
C ARG A 183 -8.39 -11.92 8.90
N GLN A 184 -9.43 -11.14 9.19
CA GLN A 184 -10.64 -11.63 9.87
C GLN A 184 -11.41 -12.64 9.00
N ALA A 185 -11.58 -12.35 7.71
CA ALA A 185 -12.23 -13.27 6.78
C ALA A 185 -11.46 -14.58 6.62
N ALA A 186 -10.12 -14.51 6.56
CA ALA A 186 -9.25 -15.68 6.51
C ALA A 186 -9.31 -16.50 7.80
N ALA A 187 -9.26 -15.84 8.97
CA ALA A 187 -9.39 -16.50 10.26
C ALA A 187 -10.76 -17.20 10.41
N GLY A 188 -11.86 -16.56 10.00
CA GLY A 188 -13.21 -17.15 10.04
C GLY A 188 -13.33 -18.38 9.13
N ARG A 189 -12.81 -18.31 7.90
CA ARG A 189 -12.74 -19.44 6.97
C ARG A 189 -11.88 -20.59 7.50
N ALA A 190 -10.75 -20.25 8.10
CA ALA A 190 -9.87 -21.22 8.74
C ALA A 190 -10.52 -21.90 9.95
N GLU A 191 -11.28 -21.15 10.75
CA GLU A 191 -12.06 -21.68 11.88
C GLU A 191 -13.13 -22.66 11.42
N LEU A 192 -13.86 -22.34 10.34
CA LEU A 192 -14.79 -23.28 9.71
C LEU A 192 -14.07 -24.56 9.26
N ALA A 193 -12.94 -24.42 8.55
CA ALA A 193 -12.13 -25.57 8.15
C ALA A 193 -11.64 -26.41 9.33
N GLY A 194 -11.28 -25.77 10.44
CA GLY A 194 -10.93 -26.42 11.70
C GLY A 194 -12.08 -27.24 12.26
N ARG A 195 -13.30 -26.66 12.30
CA ARG A 195 -14.51 -27.37 12.75
C ARG A 195 -14.81 -28.58 11.89
N HIS A 196 -14.76 -28.43 10.56
CA HIS A 196 -15.03 -29.51 9.61
C HIS A 196 -14.01 -30.64 9.68
N SER A 197 -12.73 -30.32 9.95
CA SER A 197 -11.68 -31.34 10.08
C SER A 197 -11.92 -32.35 11.22
N VAL A 198 -12.79 -32.01 12.18
CA VAL A 198 -13.18 -32.87 13.31
C VAL A 198 -14.61 -33.38 13.15
N ALA A 199 -15.52 -32.53 12.67
CA ALA A 199 -16.95 -32.81 12.63
C ALA A 199 -17.40 -33.63 11.43
N VAL A 200 -16.61 -33.66 10.34
CA VAL A 200 -17.02 -34.25 9.06
C VAL A 200 -16.02 -35.29 8.61
N GLY A 201 -16.55 -36.45 8.25
CA GLY A 201 -15.84 -37.67 7.90
C GLY A 201 -16.77 -38.86 8.14
N ALA A 202 -16.39 -40.05 7.69
CA ALA A 202 -17.18 -41.23 8.02
C ALA A 202 -16.76 -41.78 9.39
N ASP A 203 -17.75 -42.06 10.24
CA ASP A 203 -17.62 -42.53 11.63
C ASP A 203 -16.81 -41.58 12.53
N THR A 204 -17.06 -40.27 12.44
CA THR A 204 -16.49 -39.34 13.40
C THR A 204 -17.02 -39.60 14.81
N ALA A 205 -16.29 -39.16 15.84
CA ALA A 205 -16.76 -39.19 17.23
C ALA A 205 -18.14 -38.52 17.38
N LEU A 206 -18.40 -37.47 16.58
CA LEU A 206 -19.68 -36.78 16.52
C LEU A 206 -20.79 -37.64 15.92
N ASP A 207 -20.53 -38.39 14.84
CA ASP A 207 -21.49 -39.34 14.25
C ASP A 207 -21.83 -40.47 15.22
N VAL A 208 -20.83 -40.99 15.92
CA VAL A 208 -21.03 -42.03 16.92
C VAL A 208 -21.89 -41.50 18.06
N LEU A 209 -21.58 -40.33 18.62
CA LEU A 209 -22.40 -39.72 19.68
C LEU A 209 -23.84 -39.45 19.22
N THR A 210 -24.02 -38.95 18.00
CA THR A 210 -25.35 -38.67 17.45
C THR A 210 -26.19 -39.95 17.33
N ARG A 211 -25.57 -41.09 16.99
CA ARG A 211 -26.21 -42.42 16.97
C ARG A 211 -26.37 -43.05 18.36
N THR A 212 -25.59 -42.64 19.35
CA THR A 212 -25.68 -43.14 20.74
C THR A 212 -26.78 -42.45 21.55
N TRP A 213 -27.02 -41.15 21.30
CA TRP A 213 -28.04 -40.39 22.04
C TRP A 213 -29.45 -41.00 22.02
N PRO A 214 -30.00 -41.51 20.89
CA PRO A 214 -31.28 -42.21 20.87
C PRO A 214 -31.32 -43.46 21.75
N LEU A 215 -30.19 -44.16 21.93
CA LEU A 215 -30.12 -45.35 22.78
C LEU A 215 -30.13 -45.01 24.28
N LEU A 216 -29.88 -43.75 24.64
CA LEU A 216 -29.95 -43.21 26.01
C LEU A 216 -31.32 -42.59 26.34
N ALA A 217 -32.29 -42.76 25.44
CA ALA A 217 -33.65 -42.29 25.64
C ALA A 217 -34.37 -43.12 26.69
N VAL A 218 -35.20 -42.46 27.51
CA VAL A 218 -36.10 -43.10 28.46
C VAL A 218 -37.53 -42.76 28.04
N PRO A 219 -38.48 -43.71 28.08
CA PRO A 219 -39.88 -43.44 27.70
C PRO A 219 -40.46 -42.23 28.46
N GLY A 220 -41.16 -41.35 27.74
CA GLY A 220 -41.85 -40.19 28.32
C GLY A 220 -41.04 -38.90 28.42
N GLU A 221 -39.75 -38.89 28.05
CA GLU A 221 -38.92 -37.68 28.01
C GLU A 221 -38.51 -37.28 26.58
N PRO A 222 -38.54 -35.97 26.24
CA PRO A 222 -37.99 -35.50 24.98
C PRO A 222 -36.46 -35.67 24.96
N ILE A 223 -35.95 -36.32 23.91
CA ILE A 223 -34.52 -36.42 23.64
C ILE A 223 -34.07 -35.11 22.98
N GLY A 224 -33.34 -34.27 23.71
CA GLY A 224 -32.63 -33.16 23.09
C GLY A 224 -31.50 -33.70 22.20
N PHE A 225 -31.44 -33.27 20.94
CA PHE A 225 -30.36 -33.61 20.00
C PHE A 225 -29.43 -32.39 19.76
N PRO A 226 -28.66 -31.94 20.77
CA PRO A 226 -27.87 -30.71 20.67
C PRO A 226 -26.83 -30.76 19.53
N LEU A 227 -26.34 -31.94 19.18
CA LEU A 227 -25.30 -32.13 18.16
C LEU A 227 -25.85 -32.10 16.71
N ALA A 228 -27.08 -32.54 16.49
CA ALA A 228 -27.69 -32.54 15.16
C ALA A 228 -27.99 -31.11 14.68
N ALA A 229 -28.61 -30.30 15.56
CA ALA A 229 -28.85 -28.88 15.31
C ALA A 229 -27.54 -28.11 15.08
N TRP A 230 -26.50 -28.40 15.86
CA TRP A 230 -25.18 -27.80 15.67
C TRP A 230 -24.56 -28.16 14.32
N ARG A 231 -24.66 -29.43 13.88
CA ARG A 231 -24.16 -29.85 12.56
C ARG A 231 -24.89 -29.16 11.42
N HIS A 232 -26.20 -29.01 11.54
CA HIS A 232 -27.00 -28.31 10.55
C HIS A 232 -26.57 -26.84 10.43
N ALA A 233 -26.45 -26.15 11.57
CA ALA A 233 -25.96 -24.77 11.60
C ALA A 233 -24.51 -24.63 11.07
N LEU A 234 -23.65 -25.63 11.30
CA LEU A 234 -22.31 -25.65 10.71
C LEU A 234 -22.36 -25.80 9.19
N ALA A 235 -23.22 -26.67 8.66
CA ALA A 235 -23.39 -26.87 7.22
C ALA A 235 -23.91 -25.59 6.53
N GLU A 236 -24.94 -24.95 7.10
CA GLU A 236 -25.48 -23.68 6.60
C GLU A 236 -24.42 -22.59 6.51
N ARG A 237 -23.65 -22.38 7.59
CA ARG A 237 -22.56 -21.36 7.61
C ARG A 237 -21.44 -21.65 6.62
N THR A 238 -21.31 -22.89 6.16
CA THR A 238 -20.24 -23.31 5.25
C THR A 238 -20.64 -23.11 3.80
N ALA A 239 -21.91 -23.33 3.47
CA ALA A 239 -22.44 -23.23 2.11
C ALA A 239 -22.16 -21.86 1.47
N ASP A 240 -22.14 -20.78 2.27
CA ASP A 240 -21.86 -19.43 1.78
C ASP A 240 -20.37 -19.15 1.51
N GLN A 241 -19.46 -19.97 2.04
CA GLN A 241 -18.02 -19.65 2.09
C GLN A 241 -17.12 -20.70 1.44
N ALA A 242 -17.58 -21.95 1.31
CA ALA A 242 -16.79 -23.04 0.78
C ALA A 242 -17.66 -24.19 0.27
N ASP A 243 -17.08 -25.02 -0.59
CA ASP A 243 -17.66 -26.27 -1.05
C ASP A 243 -16.80 -27.46 -0.64
N TYR A 244 -17.42 -28.61 -0.40
CA TYR A 244 -16.68 -29.86 -0.24
C TYR A 244 -16.16 -30.34 -1.59
N LEU A 245 -14.91 -30.79 -1.64
CA LEU A 245 -14.28 -31.32 -2.84
C LEU A 245 -15.10 -32.46 -3.45
N GLY A 246 -15.61 -33.38 -2.63
CA GLY A 246 -16.47 -34.48 -3.12
C GLY A 246 -17.73 -33.98 -3.82
N THR A 247 -18.42 -32.99 -3.23
CA THR A 247 -19.63 -32.40 -3.79
C THR A 247 -19.34 -31.59 -5.05
N ALA A 248 -18.22 -30.88 -5.09
CA ALA A 248 -17.77 -30.13 -6.25
C ALA A 248 -17.46 -31.05 -7.44
N LEU A 249 -16.74 -32.16 -7.20
CA LEU A 249 -16.43 -33.16 -8.20
C LEU A 249 -17.69 -33.86 -8.73
N LEU A 250 -18.64 -34.20 -7.85
CA LEU A 250 -19.93 -34.77 -8.25
C LEU A 250 -20.74 -33.79 -9.13
N ARG A 251 -20.77 -32.50 -8.77
CA ARG A 251 -21.43 -31.47 -9.59
C ARG A 251 -20.75 -31.29 -10.94
N TRP A 252 -19.42 -31.36 -10.98
CA TRP A 252 -18.68 -31.31 -12.24
C TRP A 252 -18.98 -32.54 -13.10
N GLU A 253 -18.95 -33.74 -12.51
CA GLU A 253 -19.27 -35.02 -13.15
C GLU A 253 -20.65 -35.00 -13.79
N GLN A 254 -21.67 -34.59 -13.04
CA GLN A 254 -23.05 -34.47 -13.53
C GLN A 254 -23.13 -33.52 -14.72
N ARG A 255 -22.52 -32.33 -14.63
CA ARG A 255 -22.51 -31.36 -15.74
C ARG A 255 -21.78 -31.89 -16.97
N HIS A 256 -20.62 -32.55 -16.78
CA HIS A 256 -19.81 -33.09 -17.87
C HIS A 256 -20.51 -34.25 -18.58
N ASN A 257 -21.07 -35.20 -17.84
CA ASN A 257 -21.76 -36.36 -18.40
C ASN A 257 -23.07 -35.94 -19.10
N MET A 258 -23.83 -34.97 -18.53
CA MET A 258 -25.02 -34.44 -19.19
C MET A 258 -24.72 -33.70 -20.50
N ALA A 259 -23.53 -33.11 -20.64
CA ALA A 259 -23.12 -32.40 -21.85
C ALA A 259 -22.66 -33.35 -22.98
N HIS A 260 -22.44 -34.64 -22.69
CA HIS A 260 -21.95 -35.61 -23.66
C HIS A 260 -22.92 -36.79 -23.79
N ALA A 261 -23.49 -37.00 -24.97
CA ALA A 261 -24.42 -38.10 -25.21
C ALA A 261 -23.76 -39.50 -25.28
N GLU A 262 -22.42 -39.56 -25.36
CA GLU A 262 -21.66 -40.81 -25.49
C GLU A 262 -21.20 -41.33 -24.12
N LEU A 263 -21.70 -42.49 -23.70
CA LEU A 263 -21.29 -43.16 -22.43
C LEU A 263 -19.77 -43.40 -22.30
N ARG A 264 -19.06 -43.50 -23.43
CA ARG A 264 -17.59 -43.65 -23.43
C ARG A 264 -16.85 -42.40 -22.93
N ARG A 265 -17.54 -41.27 -22.82
CA ARG A 265 -17.01 -40.00 -22.30
C ARG A 265 -17.44 -39.72 -20.87
N ASP A 266 -18.25 -40.62 -20.29
CA ASP A 266 -18.65 -40.51 -18.90
C ASP A 266 -17.44 -40.60 -17.99
N VAL A 267 -17.48 -39.77 -16.96
CA VAL A 267 -16.50 -39.75 -15.87
C VAL A 267 -17.22 -40.20 -14.60
N GLU A 268 -16.53 -40.96 -13.77
CA GLU A 268 -16.97 -41.26 -12.40
C GLU A 268 -15.79 -40.99 -11.46
N PHE A 269 -15.92 -40.05 -10.53
CA PHE A 269 -14.85 -39.77 -9.58
C PHE A 269 -14.87 -40.71 -8.37
N ALA A 270 -13.80 -41.51 -8.23
CA ALA A 270 -13.55 -42.30 -7.02
C ALA A 270 -12.74 -41.46 -6.01
N VAL A 271 -13.44 -40.62 -5.24
CA VAL A 271 -12.81 -39.71 -4.27
C VAL A 271 -12.40 -40.47 -3.00
N ALA A 272 -11.14 -40.36 -2.61
CA ALA A 272 -10.64 -40.94 -1.36
C ALA A 272 -11.42 -40.40 -0.15
N ARG A 273 -11.68 -41.27 0.85
CA ARG A 273 -12.47 -40.94 2.05
C ARG A 273 -11.95 -39.71 2.81
N GLU A 274 -10.63 -39.49 2.80
CA GLU A 274 -9.99 -38.33 3.43
C GLU A 274 -10.03 -37.05 2.58
N ALA A 275 -10.23 -37.18 1.26
CA ALA A 275 -10.29 -36.08 0.32
C ALA A 275 -11.71 -35.51 0.17
N ALA A 276 -12.74 -36.35 0.28
CA ALA A 276 -14.14 -35.95 0.14
C ALA A 276 -14.58 -34.78 1.04
N PRO A 277 -14.22 -34.73 2.35
CA PRO A 277 -14.62 -33.65 3.24
C PRO A 277 -13.70 -32.41 3.18
N LEU A 278 -12.71 -32.38 2.27
CA LEU A 278 -11.84 -31.20 2.11
C LEU A 278 -12.68 -30.02 1.61
N LEU A 279 -12.60 -28.88 2.32
CA LEU A 279 -13.21 -27.64 1.87
C LEU A 279 -12.31 -26.92 0.86
N ILE A 280 -12.92 -26.47 -0.24
CA ILE A 280 -12.30 -25.62 -1.26
C ILE A 280 -13.07 -24.29 -1.37
N SER A 281 -12.35 -23.20 -1.60
CA SER A 281 -12.96 -21.88 -1.75
C SER A 281 -13.61 -21.73 -3.14
N PRO A 282 -14.46 -20.71 -3.36
CA PRO A 282 -15.00 -20.42 -4.69
C PRO A 282 -13.91 -20.15 -5.75
N ALA A 283 -12.81 -19.49 -5.38
CA ALA A 283 -11.70 -19.23 -6.28
C ALA A 283 -10.97 -20.54 -6.67
N GLN A 284 -10.78 -21.42 -5.70
CA GLN A 284 -10.19 -22.74 -5.91
C GLN A 284 -11.11 -23.66 -6.72
N LEU A 285 -12.42 -23.57 -6.52
CA LEU A 285 -13.42 -24.27 -7.33
C LEU A 285 -13.34 -23.85 -8.80
N ALA A 286 -13.26 -22.53 -9.08
CA ALA A 286 -13.09 -22.04 -10.44
C ALA A 286 -11.76 -22.48 -11.07
N ALA A 287 -10.69 -22.61 -10.28
CA ALA A 287 -9.43 -23.17 -10.74
C ALA A 287 -9.53 -24.68 -11.02
N LEU A 288 -10.21 -25.43 -10.16
CA LEU A 288 -10.47 -26.86 -10.32
C LEU A 288 -11.27 -27.13 -11.60
N ASP A 289 -12.37 -26.40 -11.81
CA ASP A 289 -13.22 -26.53 -13.00
C ASP A 289 -12.42 -26.34 -14.29
N ARG A 290 -11.56 -25.31 -14.35
CA ARG A 290 -10.67 -25.05 -15.49
C ARG A 290 -9.63 -26.15 -15.68
N ALA A 291 -9.05 -26.65 -14.59
CA ALA A 291 -8.07 -27.72 -14.66
C ALA A 291 -8.70 -29.01 -15.20
N LEU A 292 -9.85 -29.44 -14.64
CA LEU A 292 -10.54 -30.66 -15.05
C LEU A 292 -10.97 -30.62 -16.53
N ALA A 293 -11.47 -29.47 -17.00
CA ALA A 293 -11.85 -29.29 -18.40
C ALA A 293 -10.68 -29.50 -19.38
N GLY A 294 -9.44 -29.24 -18.96
CA GLY A 294 -8.25 -29.42 -19.78
C GLY A 294 -7.65 -30.84 -19.80
N LEU A 295 -8.13 -31.75 -18.95
CA LEU A 295 -7.50 -33.07 -18.75
C LEU A 295 -8.06 -34.19 -19.64
N GLY A 296 -9.19 -33.98 -20.32
CA GLY A 296 -9.79 -35.01 -21.19
C GLY A 296 -10.13 -36.31 -20.48
N LEU A 297 -10.60 -36.22 -19.21
CA LEU A 297 -10.88 -37.35 -18.33
C LEU A 297 -11.97 -38.27 -18.89
N ARG A 298 -11.85 -39.59 -18.64
CA ARG A 298 -12.82 -40.63 -19.03
C ARG A 298 -12.80 -41.80 -18.05
N GLY A 299 -13.95 -42.46 -17.90
CA GLY A 299 -14.12 -43.62 -17.04
C GLY A 299 -13.96 -43.28 -15.56
N ARG A 300 -13.60 -44.28 -14.77
CA ARG A 300 -13.43 -44.12 -13.32
C ARG A 300 -12.09 -43.50 -12.98
N VAL A 301 -12.10 -42.32 -12.38
CA VAL A 301 -10.90 -41.53 -12.08
C VAL A 301 -10.70 -41.43 -10.56
N PRO A 302 -9.62 -41.99 -10.01
CA PRO A 302 -9.35 -41.86 -8.59
C PRO A 302 -8.92 -40.43 -8.25
N VAL A 303 -9.44 -39.88 -7.15
CA VAL A 303 -9.06 -38.55 -6.67
C VAL A 303 -8.57 -38.65 -5.23
N SER A 304 -7.36 -38.16 -4.97
CA SER A 304 -6.79 -38.10 -3.63
C SER A 304 -6.10 -36.78 -3.36
N VAL A 305 -5.98 -36.43 -2.08
CA VAL A 305 -5.27 -35.24 -1.61
C VAL A 305 -4.05 -35.72 -0.85
N ARG A 306 -2.85 -35.30 -1.28
CA ARG A 306 -1.60 -35.74 -0.63
C ARG A 306 -1.46 -35.21 0.79
N THR A 307 -1.80 -33.94 0.98
CA THR A 307 -1.65 -33.25 2.27
C THR A 307 -2.72 -32.18 2.35
N PRO A 308 -3.87 -32.47 2.98
CA PRO A 308 -4.95 -31.50 3.08
C PRO A 308 -4.48 -30.29 3.88
N ARG A 309 -4.60 -29.11 3.28
CA ARG A 309 -4.30 -27.83 3.93
C ARG A 309 -5.60 -27.10 4.31
N PRO A 310 -5.55 -26.08 5.18
CA PRO A 310 -6.74 -25.30 5.50
C PRO A 310 -7.33 -24.62 4.25
N LEU A 311 -8.62 -24.27 4.34
CA LEU A 311 -9.36 -23.59 3.27
C LEU A 311 -8.62 -22.34 2.78
N GLY A 312 -8.51 -22.18 1.45
CA GLY A 312 -7.84 -21.05 0.82
C GLY A 312 -6.31 -21.18 0.69
N HIS A 313 -5.67 -22.17 1.33
CA HIS A 313 -4.26 -22.50 1.06
C HIS A 313 -4.11 -23.34 -0.21
N PRO A 314 -2.93 -23.32 -0.85
CA PRO A 314 -2.69 -24.12 -2.05
C PRO A 314 -2.89 -25.60 -1.76
N GLN A 315 -3.69 -26.26 -2.60
CA GLN A 315 -3.99 -27.69 -2.49
C GLN A 315 -3.37 -28.43 -3.68
N VAL A 316 -2.89 -29.64 -3.43
CA VAL A 316 -2.35 -30.52 -4.48
C VAL A 316 -3.20 -31.77 -4.54
N LEU A 317 -3.98 -31.89 -5.62
CA LEU A 317 -4.83 -33.03 -5.91
C LEU A 317 -4.11 -33.98 -6.87
N ALA A 318 -4.24 -35.28 -6.63
CA ALA A 318 -3.94 -36.31 -7.61
C ALA A 318 -5.26 -36.78 -8.23
N VAL A 319 -5.44 -36.51 -9.52
CA VAL A 319 -6.65 -36.84 -10.31
C VAL A 319 -6.23 -37.84 -11.38
N GLY A 320 -6.41 -39.13 -11.12
CA GLY A 320 -5.84 -40.20 -11.94
C GLY A 320 -4.31 -40.07 -12.01
N PRO A 321 -3.70 -40.04 -13.22
CA PRO A 321 -2.27 -39.82 -13.38
C PRO A 321 -1.85 -38.33 -13.28
N HIS A 322 -2.81 -37.41 -13.20
CA HIS A 322 -2.53 -35.97 -13.27
C HIS A 322 -2.39 -35.34 -11.89
N ARG A 323 -1.47 -34.38 -11.79
CA ARG A 323 -1.30 -33.53 -10.62
C ARG A 323 -1.97 -32.19 -10.89
N VAL A 324 -3.02 -31.87 -10.12
CA VAL A 324 -3.75 -30.61 -10.22
C VAL A 324 -3.40 -29.75 -9.00
N GLU A 325 -2.79 -28.60 -9.25
CA GLU A 325 -2.51 -27.60 -8.21
C GLU A 325 -3.64 -26.57 -8.17
N LEU A 326 -4.33 -26.50 -7.03
CA LEU A 326 -5.27 -25.42 -6.76
C LEU A 326 -4.49 -24.30 -6.09
N PRO A 327 -4.51 -23.08 -6.65
CA PRO A 327 -3.76 -21.96 -6.10
C PRO A 327 -4.29 -21.54 -4.72
N GLN A 328 -3.49 -20.78 -4.00
CA GLN A 328 -3.96 -20.03 -2.85
C GLN A 328 -5.07 -19.06 -3.29
N ASP A 329 -6.01 -18.78 -2.39
CA ASP A 329 -6.95 -17.68 -2.60
C ASP A 329 -6.14 -16.40 -2.89
N PRO A 330 -6.54 -15.62 -3.91
CA PRO A 330 -5.87 -14.36 -4.18
C PRO A 330 -5.99 -13.49 -2.93
N LEU A 331 -4.85 -13.16 -2.33
CA LEU A 331 -4.79 -12.04 -1.41
C LEU A 331 -5.23 -10.82 -2.20
N SER A 332 -6.24 -10.11 -1.72
CA SER A 332 -6.62 -8.83 -2.31
C SER A 332 -5.41 -7.92 -2.14
N GLY A 333 -4.66 -7.73 -3.23
CA GLY A 333 -3.36 -7.08 -3.16
C GLY A 333 -3.51 -5.71 -2.54
N VAL A 334 -2.91 -5.52 -1.36
CA VAL A 334 -3.01 -4.25 -0.66
C VAL A 334 -2.41 -3.16 -1.55
N PRO A 335 -3.21 -2.18 -2.01
CA PRO A 335 -2.83 -1.35 -3.13
C PRO A 335 -1.54 -0.58 -2.81
N PRO A 336 -0.62 -0.42 -3.79
CA PRO A 336 0.70 0.10 -3.51
C PRO A 336 0.63 1.50 -2.91
N PHE A 337 1.58 1.79 -2.03
CA PHE A 337 1.80 3.14 -1.56
C PHE A 337 2.49 3.94 -2.67
N ASP A 338 1.75 4.88 -3.28
CA ASP A 338 2.22 5.64 -4.44
C ASP A 338 1.92 7.15 -4.27
N PRO A 339 2.95 8.00 -4.12
CA PRO A 339 2.79 9.43 -3.94
C PRO A 339 2.58 10.21 -5.25
N GLY A 340 2.69 9.58 -6.42
CA GLY A 340 2.64 10.28 -7.70
C GLY A 340 1.38 11.13 -7.93
N PRO A 341 0.15 10.66 -7.61
CA PRO A 341 -1.04 11.49 -7.66
C PRO A 341 -0.90 12.78 -6.83
N MET A 342 -0.28 12.69 -5.65
CA MET A 342 -0.07 13.86 -4.79
C MET A 342 1.01 14.81 -5.30
N VAL A 343 2.06 14.28 -5.93
CA VAL A 343 3.06 15.13 -6.60
C VAL A 343 2.39 15.98 -7.69
N ILE A 344 1.45 15.40 -8.46
CA ILE A 344 0.67 16.14 -9.45
C ILE A 344 -0.21 17.21 -8.79
N ALA A 345 -0.91 16.89 -7.70
CA ALA A 345 -1.74 17.87 -6.99
C ALA A 345 -0.93 19.03 -6.42
N ILE A 346 0.22 18.74 -5.79
CA ILE A 346 1.09 19.76 -5.20
C ILE A 346 1.69 20.64 -6.31
N GLY A 347 2.17 20.06 -7.41
CA GLY A 347 2.64 20.81 -8.58
C GLY A 347 1.54 21.69 -9.18
N GLY A 348 0.34 21.13 -9.32
CA GLY A 348 -0.85 21.83 -9.78
C GLY A 348 -1.23 23.06 -8.95
N ILE A 349 -1.27 22.90 -7.62
CA ILE A 349 -1.50 24.01 -6.68
C ILE A 349 -0.37 25.05 -6.78
N GLY A 350 0.87 24.60 -7.02
CA GLY A 350 2.01 25.47 -7.29
C GLY A 350 1.78 26.42 -8.47
N SER A 351 0.97 26.04 -9.46
CA SER A 351 0.64 26.91 -10.62
C SER A 351 -0.08 28.20 -10.20
N LEU A 352 -0.72 28.25 -9.02
CA LEU A 352 -1.26 29.49 -8.46
C LEU A 352 -0.19 30.56 -8.24
N THR A 353 1.07 30.17 -8.06
CA THR A 353 2.18 31.12 -7.91
C THR A 353 2.48 31.88 -9.20
N HIS A 354 2.13 31.32 -10.38
CA HIS A 354 2.30 32.03 -11.65
C HIS A 354 1.47 33.32 -11.68
N ALA A 355 0.38 33.38 -10.91
CA ALA A 355 -0.47 34.58 -10.83
C ALA A 355 0.13 35.73 -10.03
N LEU A 356 1.18 35.48 -9.25
CA LEU A 356 1.88 36.53 -8.54
C LEU A 356 2.63 37.42 -9.53
N ARG A 357 2.46 38.74 -9.41
CA ARG A 357 3.15 39.72 -10.25
C ARG A 357 4.67 39.66 -10.06
N GLU A 358 5.11 39.26 -8.88
CA GLU A 358 6.51 39.05 -8.53
C GLU A 358 7.08 37.79 -9.18
N MET A 359 6.25 36.90 -9.71
CA MET A 359 6.62 35.66 -10.41
C MET A 359 6.50 35.86 -11.93
N ASP A 360 5.46 35.29 -12.54
CA ASP A 360 5.25 35.29 -14.00
C ASP A 360 4.12 36.25 -14.42
N GLY A 361 3.27 36.66 -13.49
CA GLY A 361 2.15 37.57 -13.75
C GLY A 361 1.11 36.98 -14.72
N VAL A 362 0.88 35.67 -14.67
CA VAL A 362 -0.18 34.98 -15.42
C VAL A 362 -1.55 35.42 -14.87
N PRO A 363 -2.58 35.63 -15.70
CA PRO A 363 -3.91 35.97 -15.19
C PRO A 363 -4.42 34.91 -14.19
N LEU A 364 -4.92 35.36 -13.03
CA LEU A 364 -5.43 34.46 -11.99
C LEU A 364 -6.46 33.44 -12.50
N PRO A 365 -7.42 33.77 -13.40
CA PRO A 365 -8.34 32.78 -13.95
C PRO A 365 -7.64 31.63 -14.69
N VAL A 366 -6.53 31.94 -15.38
CA VAL A 366 -5.72 30.96 -16.09
C VAL A 366 -5.00 30.04 -15.10
N ALA A 367 -4.32 30.61 -14.10
CA ALA A 367 -3.64 29.85 -13.05
C ALA A 367 -4.61 28.97 -12.23
N ALA A 368 -5.82 29.49 -11.93
CA ALA A 368 -6.87 28.75 -11.26
C ALA A 368 -7.41 27.59 -12.12
N CYS A 369 -7.58 27.81 -13.43
CA CYS A 369 -7.98 26.77 -14.37
C CYS A 369 -6.94 25.64 -14.43
N LEU A 370 -5.65 25.98 -14.57
CA LEU A 370 -4.55 25.02 -14.56
C LEU A 370 -4.51 24.21 -13.25
N THR A 371 -4.72 24.88 -12.12
CA THR A 371 -4.83 24.22 -10.82
C THR A 371 -5.99 23.22 -10.77
N ALA A 372 -7.17 23.61 -11.26
CA ALA A 372 -8.34 22.73 -11.30
C ALA A 372 -8.10 21.51 -12.19
N VAL A 373 -7.51 21.69 -13.37
CA VAL A 373 -7.14 20.59 -14.28
C VAL A 373 -6.16 19.64 -13.59
N ALA A 374 -5.13 20.16 -12.91
CA ALA A 374 -4.17 19.34 -12.19
C ALA A 374 -4.81 18.50 -11.07
N LEU A 375 -5.75 19.09 -10.31
CA LEU A 375 -6.49 18.38 -9.27
C LEU A 375 -7.37 17.27 -9.86
N LEU A 376 -8.01 17.50 -11.01
CA LEU A 376 -8.77 16.47 -11.73
C LEU A 376 -7.87 15.35 -12.24
N VAL A 377 -6.70 15.67 -12.81
CA VAL A 377 -5.70 14.69 -13.25
C VAL A 377 -5.18 13.89 -12.05
N SER A 378 -4.92 14.54 -10.92
CA SER A 378 -4.51 13.88 -9.68
C SER A 378 -5.58 12.92 -9.16
N LEU A 379 -6.84 13.35 -9.11
CA LEU A 379 -7.96 12.50 -8.68
C LEU A 379 -8.13 11.29 -9.62
N TRP A 380 -8.03 11.53 -10.93
CA TRP A 380 -8.06 10.45 -11.92
C TRP A 380 -6.88 9.49 -11.73
N ALA A 381 -5.65 10.01 -11.54
CA ALA A 381 -4.46 9.21 -11.32
C ALA A 381 -4.59 8.35 -10.06
N HIS A 382 -5.10 8.92 -8.97
CA HIS A 382 -5.39 8.21 -7.73
C HIS A 382 -6.35 7.04 -7.98
N ARG A 383 -7.47 7.27 -8.70
CA ARG A 383 -8.42 6.21 -9.06
C ARG A 383 -7.80 5.13 -9.94
N GLN A 384 -6.95 5.50 -10.90
CA GLN A 384 -6.29 4.52 -11.76
C GLN A 384 -5.31 3.64 -10.99
N ILE A 385 -4.52 4.21 -10.08
CA ILE A 385 -3.59 3.45 -9.24
C ILE A 385 -4.37 2.57 -8.26
N ALA A 386 -5.47 3.05 -7.69
CA ALA A 386 -6.32 2.22 -6.83
C ALA A 386 -6.91 1.02 -7.59
N ALA A 387 -7.34 1.20 -8.84
CA ALA A 387 -7.98 0.15 -9.62
C ALA A 387 -7.00 -0.83 -10.29
N ARG A 388 -5.80 -0.37 -10.69
CA ARG A 388 -4.87 -1.14 -11.53
C ARG A 388 -3.46 -1.29 -10.94
N GLY A 389 -3.22 -0.76 -9.74
CA GLY A 389 -1.92 -0.79 -9.09
C GLY A 389 -0.80 -0.18 -9.95
N SER A 390 0.35 -0.85 -9.97
CA SER A 390 1.53 -0.42 -10.74
C SER A 390 1.29 -0.34 -12.25
N ALA A 391 0.36 -1.13 -12.80
CA ALA A 391 0.04 -1.12 -14.23
C ALA A 391 -0.57 0.21 -14.71
N ALA A 392 -1.07 1.06 -13.80
CA ALA A 392 -1.57 2.40 -14.14
C ALA A 392 -0.46 3.43 -14.38
N ARG A 393 0.74 3.25 -13.83
CA ARG A 393 1.79 4.28 -13.80
C ARG A 393 2.22 4.82 -15.16
N PRO A 394 2.33 4.01 -16.24
CA PRO A 394 2.57 4.54 -17.58
C PRO A 394 1.54 5.58 -18.03
N ARG A 395 0.26 5.34 -17.73
CA ARG A 395 -0.84 6.25 -18.08
C ARG A 395 -0.83 7.50 -17.20
N VAL A 396 -0.51 7.35 -15.92
CA VAL A 396 -0.36 8.48 -15.00
C VAL A 396 0.80 9.39 -15.42
N LEU A 397 1.94 8.82 -15.82
CA LEU A 397 3.06 9.60 -16.34
C LEU A 397 2.67 10.36 -17.61
N ALA A 398 1.99 9.70 -18.55
CA ALA A 398 1.53 10.36 -19.77
C ALA A 398 0.58 11.53 -19.47
N ALA A 399 -0.37 11.36 -18.55
CA ALA A 399 -1.27 12.44 -18.12
C ALA A 399 -0.53 13.58 -17.41
N CYS A 400 0.47 13.26 -16.60
CA CYS A 400 1.35 14.23 -15.94
C CYS A 400 2.15 15.05 -16.96
N LEU A 401 2.71 14.40 -17.99
CA LEU A 401 3.42 15.07 -19.08
C LEU A 401 2.47 15.93 -19.92
N ALA A 402 1.26 15.46 -20.21
CA ALA A 402 0.26 16.22 -20.96
C ALA A 402 -0.22 17.46 -20.20
N PHE A 403 -0.52 17.33 -18.90
CA PHE A 403 -0.83 18.47 -18.04
C PHE A 403 0.37 19.43 -17.95
N GLY A 404 1.56 18.90 -17.79
CA GLY A 404 2.80 19.65 -17.77
C GLY A 404 3.03 20.48 -19.04
N ALA A 405 2.78 19.89 -20.21
CA ALA A 405 2.82 20.58 -21.49
C ALA A 405 1.80 21.73 -21.56
N LEU A 406 0.57 21.48 -21.10
CA LEU A 406 -0.48 22.49 -21.04
C LEU A 406 -0.08 23.66 -20.15
N ASP A 407 0.37 23.39 -18.92
CA ASP A 407 0.82 24.41 -17.98
C ASP A 407 2.01 25.21 -18.53
N ALA A 408 3.02 24.53 -19.06
CA ALA A 408 4.20 25.17 -19.63
C ALA A 408 3.86 26.10 -20.79
N VAL A 409 3.02 25.67 -21.74
CA VAL A 409 2.63 26.47 -22.91
C VAL A 409 1.73 27.63 -22.50
N VAL A 410 0.67 27.37 -21.72
CA VAL A 410 -0.32 28.39 -21.35
C VAL A 410 0.30 29.45 -20.44
N SER A 411 1.06 29.05 -19.43
CA SER A 411 1.73 30.00 -18.52
C SER A 411 2.76 30.85 -19.26
N THR A 412 3.52 30.25 -20.20
CA THR A 412 4.49 31.01 -21.02
C THR A 412 3.79 31.96 -22.00
N ALA A 413 2.68 31.56 -22.61
CA ALA A 413 1.95 32.40 -23.56
C ALA A 413 1.19 33.58 -22.92
N THR A 414 0.85 33.46 -21.63
CA THR A 414 0.02 34.44 -20.92
C THR A 414 0.77 35.22 -19.83
N MET A 415 2.07 34.97 -19.65
CA MET A 415 2.88 35.72 -18.69
C MET A 415 2.97 37.19 -19.07
N THR A 416 2.90 38.07 -18.07
CA THR A 416 3.06 39.51 -18.24
C THR A 416 4.39 40.01 -17.70
N THR A 417 5.04 39.22 -16.83
CA THR A 417 6.31 39.57 -16.21
C THR A 417 7.44 38.80 -16.89
N LEU A 418 8.21 39.51 -17.73
CA LEU A 418 9.23 38.87 -18.57
C LEU A 418 10.59 38.69 -17.87
N ARG A 419 10.89 39.54 -16.88
CA ARG A 419 12.17 39.54 -16.16
C ARG A 419 11.98 39.88 -14.69
N ALA A 420 12.77 39.25 -13.84
CA ALA A 420 12.90 39.63 -12.43
C ALA A 420 14.34 39.40 -11.95
N GLY A 421 14.89 40.37 -11.21
CA GLY A 421 16.24 40.26 -10.66
C GLY A 421 17.37 40.10 -11.69
N GLY A 422 17.14 40.47 -12.96
CA GLY A 422 18.11 40.35 -14.05
C GLY A 422 18.05 39.02 -14.82
N ILE A 423 17.11 38.13 -14.49
CA ILE A 423 16.93 36.81 -15.12
C ILE A 423 15.58 36.79 -15.86
N THR A 424 15.54 36.14 -17.02
CA THR A 424 14.32 35.91 -17.80
C THR A 424 13.41 34.92 -17.09
N ARG A 425 12.12 35.24 -16.98
CA ARG A 425 11.13 34.32 -16.39
C ARG A 425 10.88 33.14 -17.32
N GLN A 426 10.78 31.94 -16.74
CA GLN A 426 10.64 30.69 -17.48
C GLN A 426 9.55 29.82 -16.82
N PRO A 427 8.27 30.15 -17.04
CA PRO A 427 7.16 29.42 -16.40
C PRO A 427 7.18 27.92 -16.71
N TYR A 428 7.68 27.53 -17.89
CA TYR A 428 7.85 26.13 -18.27
C TYR A 428 8.82 25.33 -17.40
N LEU A 429 9.65 25.96 -16.56
CA LEU A 429 10.46 25.22 -15.58
C LEU A 429 9.57 24.60 -14.50
N HIS A 430 8.39 25.18 -14.23
CA HIS A 430 7.45 24.64 -13.26
C HIS A 430 6.96 23.25 -13.64
N PHE A 431 6.72 23.01 -14.94
CA PHE A 431 6.44 21.67 -15.49
C PHE A 431 7.43 20.62 -14.99
N LEU A 432 8.73 20.93 -15.09
CA LEU A 432 9.78 19.97 -14.74
C LEU A 432 9.84 19.71 -13.22
N LEU A 433 9.38 20.64 -12.37
CA LEU A 433 9.40 20.47 -10.92
C LEU A 433 8.52 19.33 -10.43
N PHE A 434 7.42 19.04 -11.12
CA PHE A 434 6.54 17.93 -10.75
C PHE A 434 6.64 16.76 -11.74
N ALA A 435 6.82 17.01 -13.04
CA ALA A 435 6.99 15.95 -14.01
C ALA A 435 8.30 15.19 -13.84
N GLY A 436 9.38 15.86 -13.44
CA GLY A 436 10.68 15.24 -13.16
C GLY A 436 10.61 14.19 -12.06
N PRO A 437 10.15 14.52 -10.84
CA PRO A 437 9.90 13.54 -9.78
C PRO A 437 8.99 12.39 -10.22
N THR A 438 7.86 12.66 -10.88
CA THR A 438 6.97 11.60 -11.36
C THR A 438 7.65 10.71 -12.41
N ALA A 439 8.44 11.28 -13.32
CA ALA A 439 9.22 10.54 -14.31
C ALA A 439 10.26 9.64 -13.65
N THR A 440 10.99 10.12 -12.64
CA THR A 440 11.97 9.28 -11.92
C THR A 440 11.34 8.07 -11.25
N MET A 441 10.09 8.20 -10.79
CA MET A 441 9.35 7.10 -10.19
C MET A 441 8.81 6.12 -11.24
N TYR A 442 8.34 6.60 -12.40
CA TYR A 442 7.54 5.78 -13.32
C TYR A 442 8.21 5.41 -14.64
N LEU A 443 9.29 6.08 -15.06
CA LEU A 443 9.98 5.74 -16.31
C LEU A 443 10.49 4.29 -16.28
N ARG A 444 10.86 3.76 -15.11
CA ARG A 444 11.32 2.37 -14.95
C ARG A 444 10.25 1.35 -15.34
N ASP A 445 8.96 1.70 -15.25
CA ASP A 445 7.85 0.79 -15.60
C ASP A 445 7.51 0.80 -17.11
N LEU A 446 8.20 1.63 -17.89
CA LEU A 446 8.03 1.71 -19.34
C LEU A 446 9.02 0.82 -20.09
N SER A 447 8.60 0.32 -21.27
CA SER A 447 9.52 -0.24 -22.25
C SER A 447 10.46 0.85 -22.79
N TRP A 448 11.64 0.46 -23.30
CA TRP A 448 12.64 1.43 -23.79
C TRP A 448 12.07 2.41 -24.83
N ARG A 449 11.20 1.95 -25.74
CA ARG A 449 10.54 2.79 -26.76
C ARG A 449 9.66 3.87 -26.11
N ARG A 450 8.89 3.49 -25.09
CA ARG A 450 8.00 4.41 -24.36
C ARG A 450 8.81 5.37 -23.49
N ARG A 451 9.93 4.93 -22.91
CA ARG A 451 10.86 5.82 -22.20
C ARG A 451 11.43 6.88 -23.15
N ALA A 452 11.95 6.46 -24.30
CA ALA A 452 12.46 7.37 -25.33
C ALA A 452 11.37 8.35 -25.79
N GLY A 453 10.14 7.85 -26.04
CA GLY A 453 9.00 8.70 -26.39
C GLY A 453 8.63 9.72 -25.30
N ALA A 454 8.63 9.32 -24.02
CA ALA A 454 8.36 10.24 -22.91
C ALA A 454 9.44 11.33 -22.77
N LEU A 455 10.72 10.96 -22.92
CA LEU A 455 11.83 11.92 -22.91
C LEU A 455 11.79 12.85 -24.12
N ALA A 456 11.49 12.32 -25.31
CA ALA A 456 11.31 13.12 -26.51
C ALA A 456 10.14 14.10 -26.37
N ALA A 457 9.00 13.66 -25.81
CA ALA A 457 7.86 14.53 -25.54
C ALA A 457 8.22 15.67 -24.57
N ALA A 458 8.92 15.37 -23.47
CA ALA A 458 9.41 16.40 -22.55
C ALA A 458 10.37 17.38 -23.24
N GLY A 459 11.26 16.89 -24.11
CA GLY A 459 12.14 17.73 -24.92
C GLY A 459 11.40 18.63 -25.89
N VAL A 460 10.36 18.13 -26.56
CA VAL A 460 9.49 18.92 -27.46
C VAL A 460 8.76 20.00 -26.68
N VAL A 461 8.19 19.70 -25.51
CA VAL A 461 7.54 20.70 -24.65
C VAL A 461 8.49 21.82 -24.30
N LEU A 462 9.72 21.48 -23.86
CA LEU A 462 10.74 22.49 -23.56
C LEU A 462 11.11 23.33 -24.79
N ALA A 463 11.33 22.70 -25.94
CA ALA A 463 11.66 23.41 -27.18
C ALA A 463 10.54 24.37 -27.62
N VAL A 464 9.29 23.94 -27.55
CA VAL A 464 8.12 24.76 -27.86
C VAL A 464 7.99 25.92 -26.87
N SER A 465 8.12 25.67 -25.57
CA SER A 465 8.06 26.73 -24.56
C SER A 465 9.18 27.75 -24.70
N VAL A 466 10.40 27.32 -25.04
CA VAL A 466 11.52 28.23 -25.34
C VAL A 466 11.22 29.06 -26.60
N ALA A 467 10.65 28.46 -27.64
CA ALA A 467 10.27 29.17 -28.86
C ALA A 467 9.13 30.19 -28.64
N LEU A 468 8.28 29.96 -27.63
CA LEU A 468 7.20 30.88 -27.23
C LEU A 468 7.68 32.02 -26.32
N LEU A 469 8.92 32.00 -25.84
CA LEU A 469 9.43 33.09 -25.01
C LEU A 469 9.52 34.39 -25.84
N PRO A 470 8.99 35.51 -25.33
CA PRO A 470 9.03 36.80 -26.03
C PRO A 470 10.41 37.47 -25.97
N VAL A 471 11.38 36.89 -25.25
CA VAL A 471 12.72 37.43 -25.05
C VAL A 471 13.75 36.30 -25.22
N PRO A 472 14.89 36.54 -25.89
CA PRO A 472 15.94 35.53 -26.03
C PRO A 472 16.55 35.18 -24.66
N LEU A 473 16.87 33.89 -24.49
CA LEU A 473 17.55 33.39 -23.31
C LEU A 473 19.04 33.75 -23.32
N SER A 474 19.53 34.24 -22.20
CA SER A 474 20.96 34.39 -21.93
C SER A 474 21.55 33.06 -21.43
N PRO A 475 22.88 32.84 -21.54
CA PRO A 475 23.52 31.68 -20.92
C PRO A 475 23.26 31.57 -19.40
N ALA A 476 23.10 32.70 -18.72
CA ALA A 476 22.78 32.75 -17.30
C ALA A 476 21.37 32.21 -16.98
N ASP A 477 20.44 32.33 -17.92
CA ASP A 477 19.07 31.84 -17.79
C ASP A 477 19.02 30.29 -17.75
N ALA A 478 20.04 29.59 -18.29
CA ALA A 478 20.15 28.14 -18.22
C ALA A 478 20.25 27.60 -16.78
N LEU A 479 20.70 28.43 -15.83
CA LEU A 479 20.81 28.05 -14.42
C LEU A 479 19.45 27.83 -13.75
N GLY A 480 18.36 28.35 -14.35
CA GLY A 480 17.01 28.03 -13.91
C GLY A 480 16.72 26.52 -13.91
N LEU A 481 17.38 25.74 -14.76
CA LEU A 481 17.26 24.28 -14.83
C LEU A 481 17.76 23.56 -13.56
N LEU A 482 18.60 24.20 -12.75
CA LEU A 482 19.08 23.61 -11.48
C LEU A 482 17.91 23.28 -10.55
N TRP A 483 16.85 24.10 -10.58
CA TRP A 483 15.68 23.94 -9.72
C TRP A 483 14.95 22.61 -10.00
N PRO A 484 14.42 22.35 -11.22
CA PRO A 484 13.79 21.08 -11.52
C PRO A 484 14.73 19.88 -11.48
N LEU A 485 16.01 20.05 -11.83
CA LEU A 485 17.00 18.98 -11.70
C LEU A 485 17.14 18.53 -10.24
N ALA A 486 17.16 19.46 -9.30
CA ALA A 486 17.28 19.15 -7.89
C ALA A 486 16.04 18.45 -7.30
N PHE A 487 14.83 18.82 -7.74
CA PHE A 487 13.62 18.05 -7.40
C PHE A 487 13.69 16.63 -7.97
N THR A 488 14.13 16.49 -9.23
CA THR A 488 14.27 15.21 -9.91
C THR A 488 15.31 14.31 -9.22
N VAL A 489 16.47 14.87 -8.87
CA VAL A 489 17.53 14.17 -8.13
C VAL A 489 17.08 13.88 -6.69
N GLY A 490 16.33 14.78 -6.05
CA GLY A 490 15.76 14.55 -4.72
C GLY A 490 14.75 13.40 -4.68
N ALA A 491 13.98 13.24 -5.76
CA ALA A 491 13.07 12.11 -5.96
C ALA A 491 13.79 10.82 -6.40
N SER A 492 15.06 10.88 -6.80
CA SER A 492 15.83 9.68 -7.11
C SER A 492 15.94 8.77 -5.88
N SER A 493 15.86 7.45 -6.12
CA SER A 493 15.79 6.42 -5.07
C SER A 493 14.51 6.42 -4.22
N LEU A 494 13.60 7.39 -4.35
CA LEU A 494 12.31 7.37 -3.65
C LEU A 494 11.51 6.12 -4.05
N ARG A 495 11.56 5.76 -5.33
CA ARG A 495 10.91 4.55 -5.86
C ARG A 495 11.40 3.28 -5.15
N ASP A 496 12.72 3.14 -5.02
CA ASP A 496 13.36 1.97 -4.42
C ASP A 496 12.94 1.84 -2.95
N LEU A 497 12.95 2.93 -2.20
CA LEU A 497 12.51 2.94 -0.80
C LEU A 497 11.02 2.64 -0.62
N LEU A 498 10.17 3.18 -1.49
CA LEU A 498 8.73 2.88 -1.46
C LEU A 498 8.48 1.40 -1.79
N ASP A 499 9.27 0.80 -2.68
CA ASP A 499 9.19 -0.63 -2.98
C ASP A 499 9.66 -1.48 -1.81
N GLU A 500 10.79 -1.12 -1.18
CA GLU A 500 11.29 -1.78 0.03
C GLU A 500 10.27 -1.72 1.19
N GLU A 501 9.66 -0.55 1.44
CA GLU A 501 8.62 -0.42 2.47
C GLU A 501 7.35 -1.20 2.10
N ASN A 502 6.94 -1.18 0.83
CA ASN A 502 5.79 -1.96 0.37
C ASN A 502 6.02 -3.47 0.54
N LEU A 503 7.22 -3.97 0.25
CA LEU A 503 7.61 -5.36 0.45
C LEU A 503 7.64 -5.70 1.95
N ALA A 504 8.32 -4.90 2.77
CA ALA A 504 8.41 -5.12 4.21
C ALA A 504 7.02 -5.12 4.88
N PHE A 505 6.11 -4.24 4.44
CA PHE A 505 4.73 -4.22 4.90
C PHE A 505 3.94 -5.45 4.43
N GLY A 506 4.13 -5.86 3.17
CA GLY A 506 3.57 -7.10 2.63
C GLY A 506 3.98 -8.32 3.46
N ASP A 507 5.27 -8.45 3.77
CA ASP A 507 5.82 -9.55 4.57
C ASP A 507 5.23 -9.58 5.99
N VAL A 508 4.94 -8.42 6.58
CA VAL A 508 4.28 -8.34 7.90
C VAL A 508 2.83 -8.81 7.80
N ILE A 509 2.10 -8.35 6.80
CA ILE A 509 0.70 -8.75 6.58
C ILE A 509 0.60 -10.25 6.32
N GLU A 510 1.46 -10.80 5.46
CA GLU A 510 1.46 -12.23 5.13
C GLU A 510 1.73 -13.08 6.37
N ARG A 511 2.72 -12.71 7.20
CA ARG A 511 2.99 -13.39 8.47
C ARG A 511 1.82 -13.33 9.45
N GLU A 512 1.17 -12.17 9.58
CA GLU A 512 -0.01 -12.03 10.46
C GLU A 512 -1.24 -12.76 9.91
N HIS A 513 -1.39 -12.82 8.59
CA HIS A 513 -2.41 -13.61 7.91
C HIS A 513 -2.23 -15.10 8.19
N ASP A 514 -1.03 -15.64 7.97
CA ASP A 514 -0.72 -17.05 8.23
C ASP A 514 -0.92 -17.43 9.71
N ARG A 515 -0.52 -16.54 10.63
CA ARG A 515 -0.78 -16.71 12.07
C ARG A 515 -2.28 -16.75 12.37
N ALA A 516 -3.05 -15.84 11.79
CA ALA A 516 -4.49 -15.77 11.99
C ALA A 516 -5.21 -17.00 11.43
N VAL A 517 -4.77 -17.53 10.29
CA VAL A 517 -5.28 -18.77 9.70
C VAL A 517 -4.95 -19.98 10.57
N ALA A 518 -3.69 -20.13 10.99
CA ALA A 518 -3.28 -21.23 11.86
C ALA A 518 -4.04 -21.22 13.21
N GLU A 519 -4.21 -20.04 13.80
CA GLU A 519 -4.95 -19.85 15.04
C GLU A 519 -6.45 -20.09 14.87
N GLY A 520 -7.06 -19.57 13.80
CA GLY A 520 -8.46 -19.82 13.47
C GLY A 520 -8.74 -21.31 13.31
N PHE A 521 -7.90 -22.01 12.53
CA PHE A 521 -8.00 -23.46 12.35
C PHE A 521 -7.88 -24.22 13.67
N ARG A 522 -6.90 -23.86 14.52
CA ARG A 522 -6.72 -24.47 15.85
C ARG A 522 -7.95 -24.27 16.73
N ARG A 523 -8.46 -23.03 16.81
CA ARG A 523 -9.65 -22.67 17.58
C ARG A 523 -10.87 -23.45 17.11
N GLY A 524 -11.10 -23.52 15.80
CA GLY A 524 -12.19 -24.31 15.21
C GLY A 524 -12.12 -25.79 15.59
N ARG A 525 -10.92 -26.39 15.58
CA ARG A 525 -10.73 -27.78 16.04
C ARG A 525 -11.02 -27.93 17.53
N GLU A 526 -10.46 -27.07 18.36
CA GLU A 526 -10.63 -27.09 19.82
C GLU A 526 -12.10 -26.91 20.23
N ASP A 527 -12.85 -26.06 19.53
CA ASP A 527 -14.29 -25.88 19.77
C ASP A 527 -15.07 -27.19 19.59
N VAL A 528 -14.85 -27.91 18.49
CA VAL A 528 -15.55 -29.17 18.22
C VAL A 528 -15.10 -30.26 19.19
N LEU A 529 -13.80 -30.34 19.49
CA LEU A 529 -13.30 -31.31 20.48
C LEU A 529 -13.95 -31.08 21.85
N ARG A 530 -14.02 -29.83 22.32
CA ARG A 530 -14.70 -29.48 23.58
C ARG A 530 -16.20 -29.82 23.55
N LEU A 531 -16.87 -29.57 22.43
CA LEU A 531 -18.29 -29.91 22.24
C LEU A 531 -18.54 -31.43 22.28
N VAL A 532 -17.70 -32.21 21.61
CA VAL A 532 -17.78 -33.68 21.58
C VAL A 532 -17.45 -34.26 22.96
N GLU A 533 -16.45 -33.71 23.65
CA GLU A 533 -16.06 -34.13 25.00
C GLU A 533 -17.16 -33.86 26.03
N SER A 534 -17.73 -32.65 26.03
CA SER A 534 -18.83 -32.32 26.94
C SER A 534 -20.05 -33.20 26.68
N SER A 535 -20.37 -33.46 25.41
CA SER A 535 -21.47 -34.35 25.02
C SER A 535 -21.21 -35.81 25.41
N ALA A 536 -19.98 -36.30 25.25
CA ALA A 536 -19.59 -37.64 25.69
C ALA A 536 -19.64 -37.78 27.22
N ALA A 537 -19.23 -36.76 27.96
CA ALA A 537 -19.32 -36.72 29.41
C ALA A 537 -20.79 -36.75 29.88
N GLN A 538 -21.65 -35.94 29.25
CA GLN A 538 -23.10 -35.94 29.52
C GLN A 538 -23.73 -37.32 29.21
N ALA A 539 -23.37 -37.93 28.09
CA ALA A 539 -23.85 -39.26 27.73
C ALA A 539 -23.42 -40.32 28.77
N ARG A 540 -22.17 -40.29 29.24
CA ARG A 540 -21.67 -41.19 30.30
C ARG A 540 -22.33 -40.95 31.65
N ASP A 541 -22.61 -39.69 32.01
CA ASP A 541 -23.31 -39.36 33.25
C ASP A 541 -24.78 -39.81 33.19
N ARG A 542 -25.46 -39.61 32.05
CA ARG A 542 -26.82 -40.11 31.84
C ARG A 542 -26.90 -41.64 31.90
N LEU A 543 -25.97 -42.34 31.25
CA LEU A 543 -25.85 -43.80 31.35
C LEU A 543 -25.67 -44.25 32.80
N ARG A 544 -24.79 -43.59 33.57
CA ARG A 544 -24.54 -43.92 34.98
C ARG A 544 -25.77 -43.72 35.86
N ARG A 545 -26.47 -42.60 35.71
CA ARG A 545 -27.64 -42.25 36.55
C ARG A 545 -28.89 -43.05 36.21
N ARG A 546 -29.01 -43.52 34.97
CA ARG A 546 -30.25 -44.13 34.45
C ARG A 546 -30.05 -45.55 33.94
N ARG A 547 -28.97 -46.21 34.36
CA ARG A 547 -28.60 -47.57 33.92
C ARG A 547 -29.76 -48.54 34.07
N ASP A 548 -30.49 -48.46 35.18
CA ASP A 548 -31.59 -49.36 35.53
C ASP A 548 -32.87 -49.11 34.72
N LEU A 549 -32.94 -47.97 34.02
CA LEU A 549 -34.09 -47.57 33.19
C LEU A 549 -33.86 -47.80 31.70
N ILE A 550 -32.66 -48.22 31.30
CA ILE A 550 -32.28 -48.50 29.92
C ILE A 550 -32.41 -50.01 29.69
N ASP A 551 -32.97 -50.40 28.54
CA ASP A 551 -33.08 -51.81 28.18
C ASP A 551 -31.69 -52.50 28.23
N PRO A 552 -31.54 -53.60 28.98
CA PRO A 552 -30.27 -54.32 29.12
C PRO A 552 -29.62 -54.72 27.79
N VAL A 553 -30.42 -54.93 26.72
CA VAL A 553 -29.93 -55.28 25.38
C VAL A 553 -29.07 -54.17 24.78
N PHE A 554 -29.34 -52.90 25.09
CA PHE A 554 -28.60 -51.76 24.53
C PHE A 554 -27.36 -51.38 25.33
N LEU A 555 -27.23 -51.79 26.60
CA LEU A 555 -26.12 -51.39 27.48
C LEU A 555 -24.73 -51.70 26.90
N PRO A 556 -24.43 -52.93 26.42
CA PRO A 556 -23.10 -53.23 25.88
C PRO A 556 -22.75 -52.39 24.65
N GLU A 557 -23.76 -52.09 23.82
CA GLU A 557 -23.57 -51.30 22.60
C GLU A 557 -23.30 -49.82 22.91
N ILE A 558 -24.01 -49.26 23.90
CA ILE A 558 -23.80 -47.88 24.36
C ILE A 558 -22.38 -47.73 24.95
N GLU A 559 -21.96 -48.65 25.82
CA GLU A 559 -20.61 -48.65 26.42
C GLU A 559 -19.53 -48.73 25.33
N ARG A 560 -19.67 -49.67 24.37
CA ARG A 560 -18.76 -49.82 23.23
C ARG A 560 -18.63 -48.54 22.41
N ARG A 561 -19.74 -47.85 22.12
CA ARG A 561 -19.75 -46.60 21.34
C ARG A 561 -19.09 -45.45 22.10
N LEU A 562 -19.35 -45.30 23.40
CA LEU A 562 -18.74 -44.26 24.22
C LEU A 562 -17.22 -44.47 24.39
N ASP A 563 -16.77 -45.71 24.46
CA ASP A 563 -15.33 -46.04 24.47
C ASP A 563 -14.66 -45.76 23.12
N HIS A 564 -15.34 -46.08 22.01
CA HIS A 564 -14.87 -45.71 20.67
C HIS A 564 -14.73 -44.19 20.51
N VAL A 565 -15.71 -43.41 20.99
CA VAL A 565 -15.62 -41.93 21.04
C VAL A 565 -14.39 -41.49 21.83
N GLY A 566 -14.11 -42.10 22.98
CA GLY A 566 -12.91 -41.83 23.77
C GLY A 566 -11.61 -42.07 23.00
N ARG A 567 -11.50 -43.20 22.28
CA ARG A 567 -10.34 -43.52 21.43
C ARG A 567 -10.18 -42.52 20.28
N CYS A 568 -11.27 -42.14 19.62
CA CYS A 568 -11.25 -41.16 18.53
C CYS A 568 -10.78 -39.77 19.01
N LEU A 569 -11.24 -39.31 20.17
CA LEU A 569 -10.79 -38.06 20.78
C LEU A 569 -9.29 -38.10 21.12
N ALA A 570 -8.79 -39.20 21.68
CA ALA A 570 -7.37 -39.37 21.96
C ALA A 570 -6.51 -39.32 20.67
N ALA A 571 -6.95 -39.99 19.61
CA ALA A 571 -6.28 -39.97 18.31
C ALA A 571 -6.23 -38.56 17.71
N LEU A 572 -7.34 -37.82 17.76
CA LEU A 572 -7.44 -36.45 17.24
C LEU A 572 -6.54 -35.45 17.98
N ARG A 573 -6.33 -35.65 19.30
CA ARG A 573 -5.39 -34.86 20.11
C ARG A 573 -3.93 -35.20 19.81
N SER A 574 -3.61 -36.47 19.56
CA SER A 574 -2.25 -36.91 19.21
C SER A 574 -1.78 -36.39 17.84
N ARG A 575 -2.71 -36.14 16.90
CA ARG A 575 -2.46 -35.52 15.58
C ARG A 575 -2.39 -33.99 15.66
N GLY A 576 -1.58 -33.46 16.57
CA GLY A 576 -1.40 -32.02 16.75
C GLY A 576 -1.03 -31.28 15.45
N PRO A 577 -1.18 -29.94 15.40
CA PRO A 577 -1.09 -29.16 14.16
C PRO A 577 0.25 -29.23 13.39
N GLY A 578 1.30 -29.87 13.96
CA GLY A 578 2.60 -30.08 13.32
C GLY A 578 3.08 -31.54 13.27
N GLY A 579 2.21 -32.53 13.51
CA GLY A 579 2.58 -33.94 13.69
C GLY A 579 2.94 -34.75 12.44
N GLY A 580 3.05 -34.12 11.27
CA GLY A 580 3.53 -34.76 10.05
C GLY A 580 5.06 -34.83 10.00
N ARG A 581 5.72 -35.53 10.93
CA ARG A 581 7.13 -35.91 10.73
C ARG A 581 7.20 -36.85 9.53
N SER A 582 7.75 -36.36 8.43
CA SER A 582 8.10 -37.17 7.27
C SER A 582 9.09 -38.27 7.68
N PRO A 583 8.76 -39.56 7.53
CA PRO A 583 9.75 -40.61 7.56
C PRO A 583 10.45 -40.61 6.19
N GLY A 584 11.46 -39.74 6.00
CA GLY A 584 12.10 -39.66 4.68
C GLY A 584 13.26 -38.70 4.45
N SER A 585 13.57 -37.74 5.33
CA SER A 585 14.75 -36.89 5.12
C SER A 585 15.99 -37.44 5.83
N ARG A 586 16.56 -38.53 5.29
CA ARG A 586 17.99 -38.81 5.49
C ARG A 586 18.76 -37.94 4.50
N THR A 587 19.24 -36.79 4.97
CA THR A 587 20.34 -36.08 4.34
C THR A 587 21.55 -37.02 4.32
N PRO A 588 22.18 -37.31 3.16
CA PRO A 588 23.47 -37.97 3.16
C PRO A 588 24.53 -37.00 3.73
N PRO A 589 25.60 -37.50 4.37
CA PRO A 589 26.65 -36.65 4.88
C PRO A 589 27.36 -35.96 3.70
N ALA A 590 27.55 -34.65 3.83
CA ALA A 590 28.37 -33.88 2.91
C ALA A 590 29.81 -34.42 2.94
N ARG A 591 30.36 -34.67 1.75
CA ARG A 591 31.80 -34.66 1.49
C ARG A 591 32.15 -33.32 0.86
#